data_AF-A0A5P9GZC1-F1
#
_entry.id   AF-A0A5P9GZC1-F1
#
_cell.length_a   1.000
_cell.length_b   1.000
_cell.length_c   1.000
_cell.angle_alpha   90.00
_cell.angle_beta   90.00
_cell.angle_gamma   90.00
#
_symmetry.space_group_name_H-M   'P 1'
#
loop_
_entity.id
_entity.type
_entity.pdbx_description
1 polymer ?
#
loop_
_entity_poly.entity_id
_entity_poly.type
_entity_poly.pdbx_seq_one_letter_code
_entity_poly.pdbx_strand_id
1 'polypeptide(L)'
;MLQDYTARTGTLSPVWTLEIQTLPQDTDRILDAVMQVHPLGYGRYHRTASVSATGAETTTPQPNSTTTTHKSTYMPGSAETYPVVELKISIERDLPALQQVMDAIMDAQHYEEPVIFVREDWANRASYDPNRTNPNRWWNDGRGLPDMVAFSR
;
A
#
# COMPACT_ATOMS: atom_id res chain seq x y z
N MET A 1 19.03 16.62 -11.07
CA MET A 1 18.41 15.36 -10.60
C MET A 1 16.92 15.62 -10.35
N LEU A 2 16.09 14.62 -10.02
CA LEU A 2 14.64 14.83 -9.87
C LEU A 2 14.25 15.71 -8.68
N GLN A 3 15.13 15.94 -7.68
CA GLN A 3 14.85 16.86 -6.56
C GLN A 3 14.60 18.32 -6.99
N ASP A 4 15.19 18.74 -8.11
CA ASP A 4 15.06 20.12 -8.60
C ASP A 4 13.92 20.24 -9.62
N TYR A 5 13.20 19.14 -9.91
CA TYR A 5 12.11 19.15 -10.88
C TYR A 5 10.97 20.02 -10.37
N THR A 6 10.68 21.07 -11.15
CA THR A 6 9.52 21.93 -10.95
C THR A 6 8.80 22.12 -12.28
N ALA A 7 7.49 21.94 -12.26
CA ALA A 7 6.60 22.28 -13.35
C ALA A 7 5.48 23.19 -12.84
N ARG A 8 4.84 23.94 -13.74
CA ARG A 8 3.63 24.72 -13.42
C ARG A 8 2.54 23.89 -12.73
N THR A 9 2.54 22.58 -12.96
CA THR A 9 1.53 21.65 -12.45
C THR A 9 1.90 21.01 -11.11
N GLY A 10 3.17 21.08 -10.68
CA GLY A 10 3.63 20.46 -9.45
C GLY A 10 5.13 20.23 -9.39
N THR A 11 5.55 19.56 -8.32
CA THR A 11 6.93 19.13 -8.06
C THR A 11 6.99 17.63 -7.88
N LEU A 12 8.21 17.09 -7.71
CA LEU A 12 8.44 15.71 -7.30
C LEU A 12 9.06 15.70 -5.89
N SER A 13 8.70 14.72 -5.08
CA SER A 13 9.28 14.47 -3.76
C SER A 13 9.81 13.04 -3.68
N PRO A 14 11.01 12.83 -3.12
CA PRO A 14 11.52 11.48 -2.91
C PRO A 14 10.70 10.77 -1.83
N VAL A 15 10.39 9.50 -2.05
CA VAL A 15 9.55 8.68 -1.16
C VAL A 15 10.15 7.28 -1.00
N TRP A 16 9.78 6.62 0.10
CA TRP A 16 9.77 5.17 0.16
C TRP A 16 8.41 4.67 -0.34
N THR A 17 8.41 3.85 -1.39
CA THR A 17 7.21 3.10 -1.79
C THR A 17 7.28 1.73 -1.13
N LEU A 18 6.27 1.39 -0.34
CA LEU A 18 6.12 0.07 0.26
C LEU A 18 5.02 -0.68 -0.49
N GLU A 19 5.31 -1.91 -0.89
CA GLU A 19 4.38 -2.84 -1.52
C GLU A 19 4.26 -4.08 -0.62
N ILE A 20 3.07 -4.28 -0.09
CA ILE A 20 2.75 -5.27 0.93
C ILE A 20 1.82 -6.30 0.30
N GLN A 21 2.22 -7.56 0.30
CA GLN A 21 1.32 -8.66 -0.07
C GLN A 21 0.57 -9.13 1.20
N THR A 22 -0.76 -9.15 1.13
CA THR A 22 -1.60 -9.51 2.26
C THR A 22 -2.95 -10.07 1.81
N LEU A 23 -3.73 -10.60 2.76
CA LEU A 23 -5.10 -11.04 2.50
C LEU A 23 -6.00 -9.82 2.27
N PRO A 24 -6.99 -9.90 1.36
CA PRO A 24 -7.92 -8.78 1.11
C PRO A 24 -8.51 -8.16 2.39
N GLN A 25 -8.94 -9.00 3.32
CA GLN A 25 -9.56 -8.58 4.58
C GLN A 25 -8.60 -7.93 5.59
N ASP A 26 -7.29 -8.11 5.45
CA ASP A 26 -6.29 -7.54 6.36
C ASP A 26 -5.85 -6.12 5.96
N THR A 27 -6.19 -5.69 4.74
CA THR A 27 -5.83 -4.36 4.21
C THR A 27 -6.20 -3.23 5.17
N ASP A 28 -7.44 -3.21 5.66
CA ASP A 28 -7.92 -2.14 6.54
C ASP A 28 -7.22 -2.19 7.90
N ARG A 29 -6.99 -3.38 8.46
CA ARG A 29 -6.27 -3.56 9.73
C ARG A 29 -4.84 -3.02 9.65
N ILE A 30 -4.13 -3.30 8.56
CA ILE A 30 -2.77 -2.80 8.33
C ILE A 30 -2.77 -1.28 8.17
N LEU A 31 -3.69 -0.74 7.35
CA LEU A 31 -3.80 0.71 7.16
C LEU A 31 -4.12 1.43 8.47
N ASP A 32 -5.01 0.88 9.29
CA ASP A 32 -5.40 1.50 10.56
C ASP A 32 -4.26 1.46 11.59
N ALA A 33 -3.42 0.42 11.58
CA ALA A 33 -2.20 0.35 12.38
C ALA A 33 -1.15 1.39 11.93
N VAL A 34 -0.90 1.48 10.61
CA VAL A 34 0.02 2.49 10.06
C VAL A 34 -0.46 3.91 10.36
N MET A 35 -1.78 4.15 10.30
CA MET A 35 -2.36 5.45 10.63
C MET A 35 -2.15 5.89 12.08
N GLN A 36 -1.78 4.99 13.00
CA GLN A 36 -1.40 5.36 14.37
C GLN A 36 -0.03 6.05 14.44
N VAL A 37 0.84 5.79 13.46
CA VAL A 37 2.24 6.27 13.46
C VAL A 37 2.53 7.23 12.32
N HIS A 38 1.77 7.16 11.23
CA HIS A 38 1.99 7.97 10.03
C HIS A 38 0.68 8.28 9.28
N PRO A 39 0.40 9.53 8.88
CA PRO A 39 -0.91 9.95 8.35
C PRO A 39 -1.21 9.48 6.92
N LEU A 40 -0.22 8.93 6.22
CA LEU A 40 -0.31 8.52 4.81
C LEU A 40 -0.87 9.64 3.92
N GLY A 41 -0.28 10.82 4.08
CA GLY A 41 -0.72 12.06 3.47
C GLY A 41 -0.41 12.16 1.97
N TYR A 42 -1.41 12.57 1.18
CA TYR A 42 -1.21 12.96 -0.21
C TYR A 42 -2.02 14.22 -0.53
N GLY A 43 -1.36 15.38 -0.54
CA GLY A 43 -2.05 16.66 -0.67
C GLY A 43 -2.92 16.95 0.55
N ARG A 44 -4.25 16.91 0.38
CA ARG A 44 -5.24 17.16 1.46
C ARG A 44 -5.93 15.90 1.95
N TYR A 45 -5.44 14.75 1.53
CA TYR A 45 -6.00 13.44 1.88
C TYR A 45 -5.05 12.72 2.83
N HIS A 46 -5.62 11.99 3.77
CA HIS A 46 -4.92 11.04 4.64
C HIS A 46 -5.32 9.61 4.26
N ARG A 47 -4.62 8.61 4.79
CA ARG A 47 -4.89 7.19 4.49
C ARG A 47 -4.83 6.89 2.98
N THR A 48 -3.92 7.55 2.26
CA THR A 48 -3.77 7.34 0.81
C THR A 48 -3.01 6.05 0.56
N ALA A 49 -3.67 5.09 -0.09
CA ALA A 49 -3.10 3.84 -0.52
C ALA A 49 -3.72 3.39 -1.85
N SER A 50 -3.08 2.46 -2.53
CA SER A 50 -3.71 1.71 -3.62
C SER A 50 -3.73 0.23 -3.27
N VAL A 51 -4.81 -0.45 -3.61
CA VAL A 51 -4.97 -1.89 -3.43
C VAL A 51 -5.21 -2.49 -4.81
N SER A 52 -4.50 -3.57 -5.15
CA SER A 52 -4.72 -4.30 -6.40
C SER A 52 -6.05 -5.08 -6.38
N ALA A 53 -6.44 -5.63 -7.53
CA ALA A 53 -7.46 -6.67 -7.55
C ALA A 53 -6.92 -7.95 -6.88
N THR A 54 -7.80 -8.76 -6.30
CA THR A 54 -7.41 -10.03 -5.68
C THR A 54 -6.82 -10.97 -6.72
N GLY A 55 -5.58 -11.38 -6.49
CA GLY A 55 -4.85 -12.40 -7.22
C GLY A 55 -4.65 -13.65 -6.38
N ALA A 56 -3.57 -14.38 -6.67
CA ALA A 56 -3.19 -15.56 -5.94
C ALA A 56 -1.69 -15.57 -5.65
N GLU A 57 -1.31 -15.94 -4.43
CA GLU A 57 0.05 -16.31 -4.07
C GLU A 57 0.17 -17.84 -3.99
N THR A 58 1.35 -18.39 -4.29
CA THR A 58 1.59 -19.83 -4.20
C THR A 58 2.89 -20.12 -3.47
N THR A 59 2.87 -21.11 -2.57
CA THR A 59 4.04 -21.51 -1.79
C THR A 59 4.08 -23.02 -1.59
N THR A 60 5.27 -23.57 -1.38
CA THR A 60 5.45 -24.95 -0.93
C THR A 60 6.17 -24.90 0.41
N PRO A 61 5.48 -25.14 1.54
CA PRO A 61 6.09 -25.04 2.85
C PRO A 61 7.26 -26.02 3.00
N GLN A 62 8.36 -25.55 3.58
CA GLN A 62 9.50 -26.42 3.90
C GLN A 62 9.23 -27.26 5.16
N PRO A 63 9.96 -28.38 5.36
CA PRO A 63 9.95 -29.08 6.63
C PRO A 63 10.21 -28.12 7.80
N ASN A 64 9.48 -28.28 8.89
CA ASN A 64 9.52 -27.44 10.11
C ASN A 64 8.99 -26.00 9.96
N SER A 65 8.33 -25.65 8.85
CA SER A 65 7.55 -24.40 8.79
C SER A 65 6.35 -24.45 9.75
N THR A 66 5.88 -23.29 10.21
CA THR A 66 4.70 -23.18 11.09
C THR A 66 3.45 -23.81 10.46
N THR A 67 3.34 -23.81 9.13
CA THR A 67 2.28 -24.54 8.41
C THR A 67 2.25 -26.02 8.79
N THR A 68 3.41 -26.68 8.92
CA THR A 68 3.49 -28.11 9.29
C THR A 68 2.97 -28.39 10.70
N THR A 69 2.93 -27.38 11.57
CA THR A 69 2.44 -27.45 12.95
C THR A 69 0.96 -27.08 13.05
N HIS A 70 0.51 -26.07 12.30
CA HIS A 70 -0.81 -25.46 12.48
C HIS A 70 -1.85 -25.85 11.43
N LYS A 71 -1.46 -26.55 10.36
CA LYS A 71 -2.36 -27.04 9.31
C LYS A 71 -2.38 -28.57 9.31
N SER A 72 -3.43 -29.15 9.89
CA SER A 72 -3.59 -30.62 9.99
C SER A 72 -3.67 -31.33 8.63
N THR A 73 -4.00 -30.60 7.56
CA THR A 73 -4.08 -31.10 6.18
C THR A 73 -2.79 -30.89 5.38
N TYR A 74 -1.68 -30.51 6.02
CA TYR A 74 -0.40 -30.32 5.36
C TYR A 74 0.10 -31.61 4.68
N MET A 75 0.58 -31.47 3.45
CA MET A 75 1.21 -32.54 2.69
C MET A 75 2.58 -32.08 2.18
N PRO A 76 3.69 -32.73 2.58
CA PRO A 76 5.02 -32.39 2.09
C PRO A 76 5.10 -32.36 0.56
N GLY A 77 5.71 -31.30 0.01
CA GLY A 77 5.91 -31.13 -1.42
C GLY A 77 4.66 -30.71 -2.22
N SER A 78 3.52 -30.50 -1.57
CA SER A 78 2.32 -29.95 -2.22
C SER A 78 2.36 -28.43 -2.21
N ALA A 79 2.07 -27.82 -3.37
CA ALA A 79 1.89 -26.38 -3.46
C ALA A 79 0.55 -25.97 -2.83
N GLU A 80 0.57 -24.85 -2.12
CA GLU A 80 -0.59 -24.20 -1.54
C GLU A 80 -0.80 -22.86 -2.22
N THR A 81 -2.06 -22.51 -2.50
CA THR A 81 -2.41 -21.26 -3.19
C THR A 81 -3.47 -20.52 -2.40
N TYR A 82 -3.25 -19.23 -2.15
CA TYR A 82 -4.10 -18.39 -1.31
C TYR A 82 -4.46 -17.08 -2.03
N PRO A 83 -5.63 -16.47 -1.73
CA PRO A 83 -5.96 -15.16 -2.27
C PRO A 83 -5.00 -14.11 -1.71
N VAL A 84 -4.56 -13.16 -2.54
CA VAL A 84 -3.66 -12.08 -2.13
C VAL A 84 -4.04 -10.77 -2.80
N VAL A 85 -3.78 -9.65 -2.14
CA VAL A 85 -3.76 -8.31 -2.74
C VAL A 85 -2.40 -7.65 -2.51
N GLU A 86 -2.05 -6.72 -3.38
CA GLU A 86 -0.92 -5.83 -3.21
C GLU A 86 -1.45 -4.50 -2.67
N LEU A 87 -1.18 -4.25 -1.39
CA LEU A 87 -1.37 -2.95 -0.76
C LEU A 87 -0.12 -2.12 -0.99
N LYS A 88 -0.26 -0.94 -1.58
CA LYS A 88 0.84 -0.01 -1.82
C LYS A 88 0.59 1.33 -1.14
N ILE A 89 1.60 1.78 -0.40
CA ILE A 89 1.65 3.08 0.27
C ILE A 89 2.95 3.79 -0.10
N SER A 90 2.97 5.11 0.08
CA SER A 90 4.18 5.92 -0.06
C SER A 90 4.32 6.85 1.14
N ILE A 91 5.53 6.90 1.71
CA ILE A 91 5.90 7.81 2.79
C ILE A 91 7.11 8.63 2.37
N GLU A 92 7.40 9.74 3.03
CA GLU A 92 8.64 10.49 2.80
C GLU A 92 9.87 9.58 2.87
N ARG A 93 10.91 9.91 2.10
CA ARG A 93 12.19 9.18 2.14
C ARG A 93 12.98 9.54 3.41
N ASP A 94 12.40 9.21 4.56
CA ASP A 94 12.90 9.40 5.92
C ASP A 94 13.00 8.03 6.60
N LEU A 95 14.17 7.72 7.17
CA LEU A 95 14.43 6.40 7.77
C LEU A 95 13.68 6.18 9.09
N PRO A 96 13.61 7.15 10.02
CA PRO A 96 12.75 7.04 11.20
C PRO A 96 11.28 6.77 10.86
N ALA A 97 10.70 7.50 9.90
CA ALA A 97 9.34 7.24 9.44
C ALA A 97 9.19 5.83 8.86
N LEU A 98 10.14 5.38 8.02
CA LEU A 98 10.15 4.02 7.47
C LEU A 98 10.18 2.95 8.55
N GLN A 99 11.01 3.13 9.59
CA GLN A 99 11.10 2.19 10.70
C GLN A 99 9.75 2.07 11.42
N GLN A 100 9.13 3.19 11.82
CA GLN A 100 7.84 3.19 12.52
C GLN A 100 6.72 2.55 11.69
N VAL A 101 6.69 2.85 10.40
CA VAL A 101 5.70 2.29 9.47
C VAL A 101 5.93 0.79 9.27
N MET A 102 7.18 0.35 9.14
CA MET A 102 7.50 -1.07 8.99
C MET A 102 7.13 -1.86 10.25
N ASP A 103 7.45 -1.35 11.44
CA ASP A 103 7.07 -1.97 12.71
C ASP A 103 5.54 -2.12 12.80
N ALA A 104 4.79 -1.07 12.48
CA ALA A 104 3.33 -1.09 12.48
C ALA A 104 2.74 -2.10 11.47
N ILE A 105 3.35 -2.25 10.29
CA ILE A 105 2.92 -3.24 9.29
C ILE A 105 3.22 -4.66 9.79
N MET A 106 4.42 -4.91 10.30
CA MET A 106 4.84 -6.24 10.76
C MET A 106 3.98 -6.72 11.93
N ASP A 107 3.69 -5.85 12.91
CA ASP A 107 2.81 -6.16 14.03
C ASP A 107 1.36 -6.41 13.60
N ALA A 108 0.92 -5.73 12.54
CA ALA A 108 -0.43 -5.86 11.99
C ALA A 108 -0.55 -6.94 10.91
N GLN A 109 0.50 -7.67 10.56
CA GLN A 109 0.42 -8.76 9.58
C GLN A 109 0.01 -10.07 10.25
N HIS A 110 -0.75 -10.91 9.55
CA HIS A 110 -1.09 -12.26 10.04
C HIS A 110 -0.08 -13.32 9.59
N TYR A 111 0.69 -13.05 8.54
CA TYR A 111 1.73 -13.95 8.09
C TYR A 111 2.93 -13.91 9.03
N GLU A 112 3.53 -15.08 9.26
CA GLU A 112 4.78 -15.21 10.03
C GLU A 112 5.94 -14.46 9.37
N GLU A 113 6.04 -14.55 8.05
CA GLU A 113 7.03 -13.85 7.23
C GLU A 113 6.28 -13.02 6.18
N PRO A 114 5.91 -11.76 6.49
CA PRO A 114 5.21 -10.90 5.55
C PRO A 114 6.07 -10.55 4.34
N VAL A 115 5.53 -10.67 3.12
CA VAL A 115 6.23 -10.23 1.90
C VAL A 115 6.01 -8.73 1.70
N ILE A 116 7.07 -7.96 1.95
CA ILE A 116 7.08 -6.50 1.81
C ILE A 116 8.29 -6.05 1.00
N PHE A 117 8.05 -5.28 -0.06
CA PHE A 117 9.11 -4.65 -0.87
C PHE A 117 9.18 -3.16 -0.57
N VAL A 118 10.40 -2.63 -0.43
CA VAL A 118 10.66 -1.19 -0.30
C VAL A 118 11.45 -0.70 -1.50
N ARG A 119 11.00 0.40 -2.12
CA ARG A 119 11.66 1.02 -3.28
C ARG A 119 11.94 2.50 -3.02
N GLU A 120 13.09 2.97 -3.50
CA GLU A 120 13.35 4.40 -3.63
C GLU A 120 12.61 4.93 -4.86
N ASP A 121 11.68 5.84 -4.64
CA ASP A 121 10.79 6.36 -5.67
C ASP A 121 10.61 7.88 -5.60
N TRP A 122 9.86 8.42 -6.56
CA TRP A 122 9.47 9.82 -6.61
C TRP A 122 7.95 9.94 -6.76
N ALA A 123 7.30 10.67 -5.85
CA ALA A 123 5.87 10.97 -5.92
C ALA A 123 5.65 12.42 -6.35
N ASN A 124 4.64 12.66 -7.20
CA ASN A 124 4.29 14.04 -7.55
C ASN A 124 3.56 14.77 -6.42
N ARG A 125 3.72 16.09 -6.36
CA ARG A 125 2.94 16.98 -5.49
C ARG A 125 2.31 18.06 -6.36
N ALA A 126 0.99 18.07 -6.45
CA ALA A 126 0.28 18.99 -7.31
C ALA A 126 0.37 20.43 -6.76
N SER A 127 0.55 21.40 -7.66
CA SER A 127 0.28 22.82 -7.34
C SER A 127 -1.22 22.98 -7.17
N TYR A 128 -1.67 22.87 -5.91
CA TYR A 128 -3.08 22.83 -5.56
C TYR A 128 -3.74 24.19 -5.83
N ASP A 129 -4.84 24.15 -6.57
CA ASP A 129 -5.70 25.28 -6.85
C ASP A 129 -7.14 24.75 -7.01
N PRO A 130 -8.07 25.07 -6.09
CA PRO A 130 -9.45 24.61 -6.18
C PRO A 130 -10.24 25.34 -7.27
N ASN A 131 -9.77 26.50 -7.74
CA ASN A 131 -10.41 27.32 -8.75
C ASN A 131 -9.87 27.05 -10.16
N ARG A 132 -9.11 25.97 -10.33
CA ARG A 132 -8.44 25.65 -11.57
C ARG A 132 -9.44 25.32 -12.68
N THR A 133 -9.38 26.06 -13.78
CA THR A 133 -10.28 25.93 -14.95
C THR A 133 -9.92 24.78 -15.90
N ASN A 134 -9.08 23.83 -15.48
CA ASN A 134 -8.70 22.69 -16.31
C ASN A 134 -9.93 21.81 -16.57
N PRO A 135 -10.33 21.57 -17.84
CA PRO A 135 -11.54 20.81 -18.16
C PRO A 135 -11.51 19.36 -17.69
N ASN A 136 -10.33 18.80 -17.39
CA ASN A 136 -10.17 17.42 -16.90
C ASN A 136 -10.36 17.26 -15.39
N ARG A 137 -10.69 18.33 -14.65
CA ARG A 137 -11.01 18.20 -13.22
C ARG A 137 -12.40 17.61 -13.06
N TRP A 138 -12.57 16.73 -12.07
CA TRP A 138 -13.84 16.06 -11.80
C TRP A 138 -15.01 17.02 -11.54
N TRP A 139 -14.72 18.26 -11.10
CA TRP A 139 -15.71 19.31 -10.90
C TRP A 139 -15.99 20.17 -12.16
N ASN A 140 -15.22 19.99 -13.23
CA ASN A 140 -15.35 20.75 -14.49
C ASN A 140 -15.83 19.89 -15.67
N ASP A 141 -15.67 18.55 -15.62
CA ASP A 141 -15.96 17.65 -16.74
C ASP A 141 -17.37 17.06 -16.75
N GLY A 142 -18.19 17.38 -15.75
CA GLY A 142 -19.56 16.88 -15.61
C GLY A 142 -19.68 15.41 -15.15
N ARG A 143 -18.56 14.69 -14.94
CA ARG A 143 -18.57 13.30 -14.46
C ARG A 143 -18.66 13.21 -12.94
N GLY A 144 -18.16 14.21 -12.22
CA GLY A 144 -18.12 14.19 -10.76
C GLY A 144 -17.09 13.20 -10.23
N LEU A 145 -17.20 12.86 -8.94
CA LEU A 145 -16.37 11.82 -8.31
C LEU A 145 -16.82 10.42 -8.78
N PRO A 146 -15.90 9.45 -8.90
CA PRO A 146 -16.26 8.07 -9.19
C PRO A 146 -17.04 7.45 -8.02
N ASP A 147 -17.78 6.38 -8.31
CA ASP A 147 -18.48 5.59 -7.31
C ASP A 147 -17.49 4.99 -6.29
N MET A 148 -17.90 4.97 -5.02
CA MET A 148 -17.14 4.30 -3.97
C MET A 148 -17.18 2.79 -4.16
N VAL A 149 -16.01 2.14 -4.05
CA VAL A 149 -15.89 0.69 -3.95
C VAL A 149 -15.72 0.30 -2.49
N ALA A 150 -16.46 -0.72 -2.05
CA ALA A 150 -16.22 -1.36 -0.76
C ALA A 150 -15.12 -2.41 -0.95
N PHE A 151 -14.05 -2.31 -0.17
CA PHE A 151 -13.18 -3.45 0.04
C PHE A 151 -13.90 -4.40 1.01
N SER A 152 -13.84 -5.70 0.75
CA SER A 152 -14.43 -6.73 1.60
C SER A 152 -13.88 -6.58 3.02
N ARG A 153 -14.75 -6.16 3.94
CA ARG A 153 -14.52 -6.22 5.40
C ARG A 153 -14.74 -7.62 5.92
#